data_AF-A0A1F6RWV2-F1
#
_entry.id   AF-A0A1F6RWV2-F1
#
_cell.length_a   1.000
_cell.length_b   1.000
_cell.length_c   1.000
_cell.angle_alpha   90.00
_cell.angle_beta   90.00
_cell.angle_gamma   90.00
#
_symmetry.space_group_name_H-M   'P 1'
#
loop_
_entity.id
_entity.type
_entity.pdbx_description
1 polymer ?
#
loop_
_entity_poly.entity_id
_entity_poly.type
_entity_poly.pdbx_seq_one_letter_code
_entity_poly.pdbx_strand_id
1 'polypeptide(L)'
;MKKRRNKREKNKNKKNVTKRISTPEDFLFGFLVAVSLVFSLLCVRSVGQIPVSSPSLAKEDTSAKEKQIRKLIKGYPIEKMTPYISKKDEKVAAFLVAIAKKESNWGVYSPKKNGRECYNYWGYRGQENPTPSGYSCFSSPQQAVNIVGKRINNLVAQKVDTPREMVLWKCGDGCTRSGARGEAKWVRDVEFFYKKIL
;
A
#
# COMPACT_ATOMS: atom_id res chain seq x y z
N MET A 1 -20.15 39.65 -83.26
CA MET A 1 -19.09 39.11 -82.36
C MET A 1 -19.54 39.25 -80.91
N LYS A 2 -19.56 38.13 -80.14
CA LYS A 2 -19.52 37.98 -78.65
C LYS A 2 -20.57 38.75 -77.81
N LYS A 3 -21.19 38.24 -76.73
CA LYS A 3 -21.08 37.01 -75.92
C LYS A 3 -22.23 37.05 -74.86
N ARG A 4 -22.74 35.86 -74.47
CA ARG A 4 -23.17 35.41 -73.11
C ARG A 4 -24.32 36.15 -72.39
N ARG A 5 -25.49 35.51 -72.17
CA ARG A 5 -25.88 34.49 -71.15
C ARG A 5 -26.44 35.07 -69.82
N ASN A 6 -27.76 34.91 -69.67
CA ASN A 6 -28.52 34.28 -68.57
C ASN A 6 -28.65 34.89 -67.14
N LYS A 7 -29.85 34.62 -66.59
CA LYS A 7 -30.32 34.54 -65.18
C LYS A 7 -30.72 35.86 -64.51
N ARG A 8 -31.80 35.95 -63.73
CA ARG A 8 -32.61 34.93 -63.00
C ARG A 8 -33.91 35.57 -62.50
N GLU A 9 -35.05 34.92 -62.74
CA GLU A 9 -36.35 35.24 -62.11
C GLU A 9 -36.36 34.85 -60.63
N LYS A 10 -37.01 35.69 -59.81
CA LYS A 10 -37.32 35.45 -58.39
C LYS A 10 -38.65 34.71 -58.30
N ASN A 11 -38.67 33.54 -57.65
CA ASN A 11 -39.91 32.82 -57.34
C ASN A 11 -40.16 32.76 -55.83
N LYS A 12 -41.45 32.82 -55.49
CA LYS A 12 -42.07 33.10 -54.19
C LYS A 12 -41.75 32.03 -53.11
N ASN A 13 -41.57 32.49 -51.87
CA ASN A 13 -41.33 31.63 -50.71
C ASN A 13 -42.55 31.66 -49.76
N LYS A 14 -43.34 30.58 -49.71
CA LYS A 14 -44.33 30.33 -48.65
C LYS A 14 -43.72 29.30 -47.69
N LYS A 15 -43.43 29.72 -46.45
CA LYS A 15 -42.93 28.84 -45.38
C LYS A 15 -44.10 28.13 -44.71
N ASN A 16 -44.13 26.79 -44.80
CA ASN A 16 -44.97 25.94 -43.95
C ASN A 16 -44.14 25.52 -42.73
N VAL A 17 -44.68 25.74 -41.52
CA VAL A 17 -44.09 25.30 -40.25
C VAL A 17 -44.58 23.88 -39.97
N THR A 18 -43.68 22.91 -40.11
CA THR A 18 -43.96 21.50 -39.81
C THR A 18 -43.73 21.25 -38.31
N LYS A 19 -44.78 20.92 -37.55
CA LYS A 19 -44.65 20.41 -36.18
C LYS A 19 -43.96 19.05 -36.22
N ARG A 20 -42.80 18.92 -35.56
CA ARG A 20 -42.15 17.62 -35.32
C ARG A 20 -43.00 16.82 -34.34
N ILE A 21 -43.37 15.60 -34.75
CA ILE A 21 -43.97 14.59 -33.90
C ILE A 21 -42.84 13.87 -33.19
N SER A 22 -42.87 13.86 -31.86
CA SER A 22 -41.84 13.25 -31.01
C SER A 22 -41.76 11.74 -31.27
N THR A 23 -40.55 11.23 -31.45
CA THR A 23 -40.32 9.80 -31.65
C THR A 23 -40.11 9.09 -30.30
N PRO A 24 -40.30 7.77 -30.22
CA PRO A 24 -40.01 6.99 -29.00
C PRO A 24 -38.54 7.12 -28.55
N GLU A 25 -37.62 7.38 -29.48
CA GLU A 25 -36.21 7.63 -29.19
C GLU A 25 -36.01 8.95 -28.44
N ASP A 26 -36.74 10.01 -28.80
CA ASP A 26 -36.71 11.29 -28.08
C ASP A 26 -37.16 11.10 -26.61
N PHE A 27 -38.10 10.19 -26.37
CA PHE A 27 -38.57 9.85 -25.03
C PHE A 27 -37.51 9.10 -24.22
N LEU A 28 -36.80 8.16 -24.85
CA LEU A 28 -35.68 7.43 -24.23
C LEU A 28 -34.50 8.35 -23.91
N PHE A 29 -34.14 9.25 -24.83
CA PHE A 29 -33.10 10.25 -24.55
C PHE A 29 -33.50 11.18 -23.41
N GLY A 30 -34.75 11.64 -23.37
CA GLY A 30 -35.28 12.43 -22.26
C GLY A 30 -35.21 11.69 -20.92
N PHE A 31 -35.58 10.41 -20.91
CA PHE A 31 -35.51 9.56 -19.72
C PHE A 31 -34.07 9.36 -19.23
N LEU A 32 -33.12 9.08 -20.14
CA LEU A 32 -31.71 8.90 -19.78
C LEU A 32 -31.08 10.18 -19.20
N VAL A 33 -31.42 11.35 -19.75
CA VAL A 33 -30.97 12.64 -19.20
C VAL A 33 -31.56 12.87 -17.81
N ALA A 34 -32.84 12.57 -17.60
CA ALA A 34 -33.48 12.69 -16.29
C ALA A 34 -32.84 11.76 -15.24
N VAL A 35 -32.58 10.49 -15.58
CA VAL A 35 -31.92 9.54 -14.68
C VAL A 35 -30.50 9.98 -14.34
N SER A 36 -29.74 10.48 -15.32
CA SER A 36 -28.38 11.02 -15.12
C SER A 36 -28.36 12.21 -14.16
N LEU A 37 -29.31 13.13 -14.30
CA LEU A 37 -29.43 14.31 -13.43
C LEU A 37 -29.83 13.90 -12.00
N VAL A 38 -30.78 12.97 -11.86
CA VAL A 38 -31.17 12.42 -10.54
C VAL A 38 -30.00 11.68 -9.88
N PHE A 39 -29.28 10.85 -10.62
CA PHE A 39 -28.10 10.14 -10.12
C PHE A 39 -27.01 11.10 -9.66
N SER A 40 -26.73 12.15 -10.46
CA SER A 40 -25.78 13.20 -10.10
C SER A 40 -26.20 13.94 -8.82
N LEU A 41 -27.50 14.25 -8.67
CA LEU A 41 -28.05 14.89 -7.48
C LEU A 41 -27.94 13.98 -6.24
N LEU A 42 -28.17 12.68 -6.41
CA LEU A 42 -28.00 11.67 -5.35
C LEU A 42 -26.53 11.55 -4.94
N CYS A 43 -25.59 11.53 -5.88
CA CYS A 43 -24.16 11.50 -5.59
C CYS A 43 -23.72 12.75 -4.80
N VAL A 44 -24.18 13.95 -5.17
CA VAL A 44 -23.85 15.19 -4.43
C VAL A 44 -24.40 15.16 -3.01
N ARG A 45 -25.60 14.61 -2.79
CA ARG A 45 -26.16 14.45 -1.43
C ARG A 45 -25.42 13.42 -0.59
N SER A 46 -24.95 12.32 -1.18
CA SER A 46 -24.17 11.29 -0.48
C SER A 46 -22.78 11.78 -0.07
N VAL A 47 -22.20 12.75 -0.78
CA VAL A 47 -20.87 13.31 -0.46
C VAL A 47 -20.92 14.30 0.72
N GLY A 48 -22.07 14.90 1.03
CA GLY A 48 -22.23 15.91 2.08
C GLY A 48 -22.28 15.38 3.53
N GLN A 49 -22.34 14.06 3.73
CA GLN A 49 -22.44 13.45 5.06
C GLN A 49 -21.42 12.33 5.29
N ILE A 50 -20.26 12.36 4.62
CA ILE A 50 -19.12 11.61 5.13
C ILE A 50 -18.52 12.46 6.25
N PRO A 51 -18.75 12.17 7.54
CA PRO A 51 -17.88 12.69 8.56
C PRO A 51 -16.48 12.21 8.18
N VAL A 52 -15.62 13.14 7.79
CA VAL A 52 -14.18 12.90 7.82
C VAL A 52 -13.85 12.73 9.29
N SER A 53 -13.98 11.49 9.77
CA SER A 53 -13.46 11.05 11.05
C SER A 53 -11.96 11.29 11.00
N SER A 54 -11.54 12.48 11.45
CA SER A 54 -10.15 12.75 11.77
C SER A 54 -9.71 11.68 12.77
N PRO A 55 -8.63 10.94 12.50
CA PRO A 55 -8.20 9.86 13.37
C PRO A 55 -7.51 10.45 14.60
N SER A 56 -8.28 10.93 15.57
CA SER A 56 -7.75 11.32 16.88
C SER A 56 -7.31 10.10 17.70
N LEU A 57 -7.82 8.90 17.39
CA LEU A 57 -7.40 7.61 17.96
C LEU A 57 -6.00 7.16 17.52
N ALA A 58 -5.50 7.58 16.35
CA ALA A 58 -4.23 7.08 15.83
C ALA A 58 -2.99 7.67 16.56
N LYS A 59 -3.11 8.82 17.23
CA LYS A 59 -1.97 9.48 17.88
C LYS A 59 -1.60 8.83 19.22
N GLU A 60 -2.57 8.35 19.99
CA GLU A 60 -2.30 7.79 21.31
C GLU A 60 -1.72 6.36 21.21
N ASP A 61 -2.34 5.49 20.42
CA ASP A 61 -1.87 4.10 20.22
C ASP A 61 -0.49 4.03 19.57
N THR A 62 -0.23 4.90 18.58
CA THR A 62 1.10 4.98 17.95
C THR A 62 2.16 5.40 18.97
N SER A 63 1.83 6.30 19.91
CA SER A 63 2.75 6.76 20.95
C SER A 63 3.07 5.66 21.97
N ALA A 64 2.07 4.90 22.42
CA ALA A 64 2.26 3.81 23.37
C ALA A 64 3.10 2.68 22.77
N LYS A 65 2.74 2.21 21.57
CA LYS A 65 3.48 1.19 20.82
C LYS A 65 4.90 1.63 20.50
N GLU A 66 5.10 2.89 20.10
CA GLU A 66 6.45 3.42 19.87
C GLU A 66 7.30 3.37 21.14
N LYS A 67 6.75 3.79 22.30
CA LYS A 67 7.46 3.74 23.59
C LYS A 67 7.84 2.31 23.96
N GLN A 68 6.92 1.35 23.78
CA GLN A 68 7.17 -0.08 24.06
C GLN A 68 8.29 -0.64 23.17
N ILE A 69 8.19 -0.42 21.86
CA ILE A 69 9.23 -0.85 20.91
C ILE A 69 10.57 -0.22 21.27
N ARG A 70 10.60 1.10 21.52
CA ARG A 70 11.82 1.84 21.88
C ARG A 70 12.45 1.31 23.16
N LYS A 71 11.66 0.99 24.18
CA LYS A 71 12.16 0.40 25.44
C LYS A 71 12.89 -0.92 25.19
N LEU A 72 12.41 -1.75 24.25
CA LEU A 72 12.99 -3.05 23.95
C LEU A 72 14.30 -2.96 23.14
N ILE A 73 14.40 -2.00 22.22
CA ILE A 73 15.51 -1.88 21.27
C ILE A 73 16.49 -0.74 21.58
N LYS A 74 16.34 -0.11 22.75
CA LYS A 74 17.17 1.04 23.16
C LYS A 74 18.66 0.72 23.06
N GLY A 75 19.42 1.60 22.41
CA GLY A 75 20.87 1.46 22.24
C GLY A 75 21.29 0.55 21.07
N TYR A 76 20.34 0.00 20.32
CA TYR A 76 20.62 -0.76 19.10
C TYR A 76 20.43 0.09 17.84
N PRO A 77 21.11 -0.23 16.72
CA PRO A 77 20.95 0.51 15.47
C PRO A 77 19.51 0.63 14.96
N ILE A 78 18.68 -0.40 15.18
CA ILE A 78 17.25 -0.38 14.83
C ILE A 78 16.43 0.69 15.56
N GLU A 79 16.91 1.28 16.65
CA GLU A 79 16.19 2.35 17.36
C GLU A 79 15.84 3.54 16.43
N LYS A 80 16.68 3.81 15.43
CA LYS A 80 16.43 4.85 14.40
C LYS A 80 15.20 4.56 13.53
N MET A 81 14.73 3.31 13.51
CA MET A 81 13.58 2.86 12.74
C MET A 81 12.27 2.89 13.53
N THR A 82 12.32 3.07 14.86
CA THR A 82 11.15 3.03 15.75
C THR A 82 9.96 3.85 15.24
N PRO A 83 10.11 5.12 14.80
CA PRO A 83 8.96 5.94 14.36
C PRO A 83 8.28 5.43 13.08
N TYR A 84 8.95 4.56 12.32
CA TYR A 84 8.41 3.95 11.11
C TYR A 84 7.81 2.58 11.40
N ILE A 85 8.41 1.82 12.33
CA ILE A 85 7.90 0.52 12.78
C ILE A 85 6.60 0.71 13.56
N SER A 86 6.51 1.73 14.43
CA SER A 86 5.30 2.03 15.22
C SER A 86 4.10 2.42 14.36
N LYS A 87 4.30 2.81 13.10
CA LYS A 87 3.20 3.13 12.17
C LYS A 87 2.65 1.90 11.44
N LYS A 88 3.27 0.74 11.60
CA LYS A 88 2.78 -0.51 10.99
C LYS A 88 1.73 -1.16 11.88
N ASP A 89 0.90 -2.02 11.28
CA ASP A 89 -0.03 -2.88 12.01
C ASP A 89 0.71 -3.69 13.09
N GLU A 90 0.01 -4.02 14.16
CA GLU A 90 0.60 -4.57 15.39
C GLU A 90 1.45 -5.82 15.13
N LYS A 91 0.90 -6.80 14.40
CA LYS A 91 1.62 -8.02 13.99
C LYS A 91 2.83 -7.71 13.11
N VAL A 92 2.69 -6.78 12.17
CA VAL A 92 3.79 -6.38 11.26
C VAL A 92 4.91 -5.72 12.04
N ALA A 93 4.58 -4.82 12.97
CA ALA A 93 5.55 -4.18 13.86
C ALA A 93 6.26 -5.21 14.76
N ALA A 94 5.52 -6.15 15.34
CA ALA A 94 6.06 -7.23 16.16
C ALA A 94 7.03 -8.13 15.37
N PHE A 95 6.67 -8.53 14.15
CA PHE A 95 7.57 -9.31 13.28
C PHE A 95 8.79 -8.51 12.84
N LEU A 96 8.65 -7.22 12.50
CA LEU A 96 9.78 -6.36 12.18
C LEU A 96 10.81 -6.33 13.32
N VAL A 97 10.36 -6.18 14.57
CA VAL A 97 11.27 -6.16 15.73
C VAL A 97 11.86 -7.53 16.01
N ALA A 98 11.04 -8.59 15.97
CA ALA A 98 11.45 -9.94 16.32
C ALA A 98 12.43 -10.56 15.31
N ILE A 99 12.13 -10.45 14.01
CA ILE A 99 13.01 -10.95 12.95
C ILE A 99 14.32 -10.16 12.96
N ALA A 100 14.29 -8.84 13.17
CA ALA A 100 15.52 -8.06 13.22
C ALA A 100 16.44 -8.47 14.38
N LYS A 101 15.87 -8.85 15.54
CA LYS A 101 16.64 -9.42 16.65
C LYS A 101 17.35 -10.68 16.20
N LYS A 102 16.63 -11.56 15.50
CA LYS A 102 17.13 -12.86 15.10
C LYS A 102 18.20 -12.78 14.01
N GLU A 103 17.99 -11.94 13.00
CA GLU A 103 18.83 -11.91 11.80
C GLU A 103 20.08 -11.05 11.93
N SER A 104 20.06 -10.03 12.80
CA SER A 104 21.19 -9.09 12.91
C SER A 104 21.47 -8.62 14.33
N ASN A 105 20.81 -9.19 15.34
CA ASN A 105 20.81 -8.66 16.70
C ASN A 105 20.44 -7.17 16.71
N TRP A 106 19.30 -6.84 16.08
CA TRP A 106 18.80 -5.47 15.97
C TRP A 106 19.77 -4.50 15.25
N GLY A 107 20.52 -5.03 14.29
CA GLY A 107 21.44 -4.27 13.45
C GLY A 107 22.88 -4.22 13.95
N VAL A 108 23.25 -4.92 15.03
CA VAL A 108 24.66 -5.02 15.46
C VAL A 108 25.52 -5.70 14.39
N TYR A 109 24.96 -6.70 13.70
CA TYR A 109 25.64 -7.48 12.65
C TYR A 109 25.09 -7.16 11.26
N SER A 110 24.65 -5.94 11.02
CA SER A 110 24.10 -5.53 9.72
C SER A 110 25.18 -5.42 8.63
N PRO A 111 24.81 -5.63 7.35
CA PRO A 111 25.73 -5.41 6.26
C PRO A 111 26.09 -3.92 6.15
N LYS A 112 27.32 -3.67 5.71
CA LYS A 112 27.81 -2.33 5.37
C LYS A 112 28.28 -2.33 3.92
N LYS A 113 28.14 -1.20 3.23
CA LYS A 113 28.62 -1.02 1.85
C LYS A 113 29.39 0.30 1.78
N ASN A 114 30.64 0.23 1.35
CA ASN A 114 31.54 1.40 1.25
C ASN A 114 31.64 2.19 2.57
N GLY A 115 31.76 1.49 3.71
CA GLY A 115 31.81 2.10 5.04
C GLY A 115 30.48 2.64 5.56
N ARG A 116 29.39 2.59 4.76
CA ARG A 116 28.06 3.08 5.14
C ARG A 116 27.16 1.93 5.60
N GLU A 117 26.31 2.24 6.58
CA GLU A 117 25.26 1.36 7.07
C GLU A 117 24.20 1.11 6.00
N CYS A 118 23.79 -0.15 5.81
CA CYS A 118 22.79 -0.53 4.80
C CYS A 118 21.35 -0.60 5.34
N TYR A 119 21.17 -0.42 6.65
CA TYR A 119 19.85 -0.45 7.31
C TYR A 119 19.07 -1.76 7.06
N ASN A 120 19.75 -2.85 6.73
CA ASN A 120 19.13 -4.15 6.49
C ASN A 120 19.32 -5.04 7.70
N TYR A 121 18.32 -5.07 8.57
CA TYR A 121 18.38 -5.80 9.83
C TYR A 121 17.69 -7.16 9.79
N TRP A 122 17.09 -7.51 8.66
CA TRP A 122 16.22 -8.69 8.49
C TRP A 122 16.81 -9.75 7.55
N GLY A 123 18.05 -9.56 7.09
CA GLY A 123 18.64 -10.45 6.08
C GLY A 123 17.93 -10.39 4.73
N TYR A 124 17.26 -9.28 4.43
CA TYR A 124 16.43 -9.15 3.22
C TYR A 124 17.30 -9.14 1.95
N ARG A 125 16.88 -9.92 0.95
CA ARG A 125 17.54 -9.99 -0.36
C ARG A 125 16.55 -9.56 -1.44
N GLY A 126 16.66 -8.30 -1.83
CA GLY A 126 15.86 -7.67 -2.89
C GLY A 126 16.74 -6.95 -3.91
N GLN A 127 16.11 -6.13 -4.74
CA GLN A 127 16.77 -5.44 -5.85
C GLN A 127 17.43 -4.10 -5.43
N GLU A 128 17.24 -3.68 -4.19
CA GLU A 128 17.64 -2.37 -3.69
C GLU A 128 19.15 -2.34 -3.41
N ASN A 129 19.92 -1.86 -4.39
CA ASN A 129 21.36 -1.63 -4.29
C ASN A 129 22.11 -2.80 -3.62
N PRO A 130 22.01 -4.02 -4.16
CA PRO A 130 22.49 -5.22 -3.48
C PRO A 130 23.98 -5.13 -3.15
N THR A 131 24.37 -5.70 -2.00
CA THR A 131 25.78 -5.95 -1.67
C THR A 131 26.31 -7.09 -2.55
N PRO A 132 27.64 -7.30 -2.64
CA PRO A 132 28.20 -8.46 -3.35
C PRO A 132 27.64 -9.81 -2.86
N SER A 133 27.22 -9.90 -1.60
CA SER A 133 26.59 -11.10 -1.02
C SER A 133 25.07 -11.19 -1.26
N GLY A 134 24.50 -10.26 -2.02
CA GLY A 134 23.09 -10.25 -2.42
C GLY A 134 22.10 -9.66 -1.40
N TYR A 135 22.57 -9.13 -0.27
CA TYR A 135 21.68 -8.43 0.67
C TYR A 135 21.33 -7.03 0.15
N SER A 136 20.08 -6.60 0.29
CA SER A 136 19.71 -5.22 -0.05
C SER A 136 20.48 -4.22 0.83
N CYS A 137 20.89 -3.09 0.24
CA CYS A 137 21.49 -1.97 0.95
C CYS A 137 20.60 -0.73 0.83
N PHE A 138 19.73 -0.53 1.82
CA PHE A 138 18.77 0.57 1.81
C PHE A 138 19.45 1.91 2.09
N SER A 139 18.92 2.97 1.49
CA SER A 139 19.47 4.33 1.64
C SER A 139 19.03 5.00 2.94
N SER A 140 17.92 4.55 3.54
CA SER A 140 17.40 5.13 4.78
C SER A 140 16.65 4.14 5.66
N PRO A 141 16.54 4.41 6.98
CA PRO A 141 15.69 3.65 7.91
C PRO A 141 14.23 3.52 7.43
N GLN A 142 13.66 4.61 6.89
CA GLN A 142 12.28 4.64 6.41
C GLN A 142 12.08 3.73 5.20
N GLN A 143 13.01 3.78 4.23
CA GLN A 143 12.94 2.92 3.04
C GLN A 143 12.99 1.45 3.45
N ALA A 144 13.92 1.09 4.33
CA ALA A 144 14.08 -0.28 4.81
C ALA A 144 12.79 -0.80 5.46
N VAL A 145 12.23 -0.05 6.42
CA VAL A 145 10.98 -0.42 7.11
C VAL A 145 9.79 -0.49 6.15
N ASN A 146 9.72 0.38 5.14
CA ASN A 146 8.63 0.35 4.17
C ASN A 146 8.69 -0.88 3.27
N ILE A 147 9.87 -1.24 2.77
CA ILE A 147 10.04 -2.37 1.85
C ILE A 147 9.87 -3.69 2.60
N VAL A 148 10.60 -3.88 3.70
CA VAL A 148 10.53 -5.09 4.53
C VAL A 148 9.14 -5.21 5.16
N GLY A 149 8.61 -4.12 5.70
CA GLY A 149 7.27 -4.10 6.29
C GLY A 149 6.18 -4.45 5.29
N LYS A 150 6.29 -3.99 4.02
CA LYS A 150 5.37 -4.39 2.94
C LYS A 150 5.45 -5.90 2.67
N ARG A 151 6.66 -6.47 2.62
CA ARG A 151 6.83 -7.93 2.43
C ARG A 151 6.20 -8.72 3.58
N ILE A 152 6.47 -8.34 4.82
CA ILE A 152 5.88 -8.99 6.01
C ILE A 152 4.36 -8.83 6.01
N ASN A 153 3.84 -7.65 5.69
CA ASN A 153 2.40 -7.41 5.60
C ASN A 153 1.73 -8.33 4.56
N ASN A 154 2.35 -8.53 3.41
CA ASN A 154 1.85 -9.44 2.40
C ASN A 154 1.81 -10.90 2.90
N LEU A 155 2.77 -11.32 3.74
CA LEU A 155 2.77 -12.64 4.36
C LEU A 155 1.64 -12.77 5.40
N VAL A 156 1.50 -11.78 6.28
CA VAL A 156 0.42 -11.74 7.28
C VAL A 156 -0.96 -11.75 6.61
N ALA A 157 -1.13 -11.01 5.51
CA ALA A 157 -2.37 -11.02 4.72
C ALA A 157 -2.70 -12.41 4.13
N GLN A 158 -1.68 -13.23 3.85
CA GLN A 158 -1.80 -14.62 3.40
C GLN A 158 -1.92 -15.62 4.56
N LYS A 159 -2.23 -15.17 5.78
CA LYS A 159 -2.33 -16.00 6.99
C LYS A 159 -1.02 -16.66 7.40
N VAL A 160 0.12 -16.11 6.98
CA VAL A 160 1.44 -16.41 7.55
C VAL A 160 1.66 -15.42 8.69
N ASP A 161 0.98 -15.63 9.82
CA ASP A 161 0.88 -14.62 10.89
C ASP A 161 1.23 -15.14 12.30
N THR A 162 1.75 -16.36 12.39
CA THR A 162 2.44 -16.88 13.57
C THR A 162 3.96 -16.98 13.35
N PRO A 163 4.79 -16.91 14.41
CA PRO A 163 6.23 -17.14 14.30
C PRO A 163 6.62 -18.48 13.63
N ARG A 164 5.80 -19.52 13.80
CA ARG A 164 6.02 -20.84 13.18
C ARG A 164 5.82 -20.80 11.68
N GLU A 165 4.78 -20.12 11.20
CA GLU A 165 4.53 -19.94 9.76
C GLU A 165 5.53 -18.95 9.15
N MET A 166 5.89 -17.91 9.90
CA MET A 166 6.82 -16.86 9.47
C MET A 166 8.24 -17.37 9.21
N VAL A 167 8.55 -18.65 9.49
CA VAL A 167 9.74 -19.35 8.98
C VAL A 167 9.85 -19.23 7.46
N LEU A 168 8.74 -19.05 6.76
CA LEU A 168 8.71 -18.72 5.33
C LEU A 168 9.59 -17.50 4.98
N TRP A 169 9.75 -16.54 5.89
CA TRP A 169 10.70 -15.42 5.75
C TRP A 169 12.14 -15.91 5.55
N LYS A 170 12.55 -16.92 6.33
CA LYS A 170 13.93 -17.39 6.40
C LYS A 170 14.35 -18.21 5.19
N CYS A 171 13.47 -19.10 4.73
CA CYS A 171 13.84 -20.16 3.78
C CYS A 171 12.82 -20.37 2.65
N GLY A 172 11.81 -19.50 2.54
CA GLY A 172 10.76 -19.62 1.54
C GLY A 172 10.04 -20.97 1.60
N ASP A 173 9.51 -21.40 0.46
CA ASP A 173 8.68 -22.61 0.36
C ASP A 173 9.42 -23.90 0.69
N GLY A 174 10.77 -23.90 0.73
CA GLY A 174 11.57 -25.07 1.09
C GLY A 174 11.33 -25.54 2.54
N CYS A 175 10.96 -24.64 3.45
CA CYS A 175 10.76 -24.95 4.86
C CYS A 175 9.34 -25.39 5.23
N THR A 176 8.34 -25.03 4.44
CA THR A 176 6.96 -25.48 4.65
C THR A 176 6.83 -26.97 4.36
N ARG A 177 7.56 -27.49 3.36
CA ARG A 177 7.59 -28.92 2.99
C ARG A 177 8.24 -29.84 4.02
N SER A 178 9.16 -29.32 4.83
CA SER A 178 9.89 -30.10 5.87
C SER A 178 9.38 -29.85 7.30
N GLY A 179 8.41 -28.94 7.46
CA GLY A 179 7.74 -28.67 8.74
C GLY A 179 8.56 -27.83 9.73
N ALA A 180 9.48 -26.99 9.23
CA ALA A 180 10.34 -26.13 10.05
C ALA A 180 11.17 -26.85 11.13
N ARG A 181 11.36 -28.18 11.06
CA ARG A 181 12.03 -28.97 12.11
C ARG A 181 13.47 -28.52 12.37
N GLY A 182 14.21 -28.12 11.34
CA GLY A 182 15.54 -27.52 11.47
C GLY A 182 15.54 -26.09 12.00
N GLU A 183 14.37 -25.44 12.04
CA GLU A 183 14.20 -24.01 12.33
C GLU A 183 13.55 -23.75 13.69
N ALA A 184 13.36 -24.77 14.52
CA ALA A 184 12.74 -24.65 15.84
C ALA A 184 13.42 -23.59 16.72
N LYS A 185 14.76 -23.47 16.65
CA LYS A 185 15.48 -22.42 17.37
C LYS A 185 15.11 -21.03 16.85
N TRP A 186 15.04 -20.86 15.52
CA TRP A 186 14.65 -19.59 14.92
C TRP A 186 13.22 -19.19 15.32
N VAL A 187 12.28 -20.14 15.28
CA VAL A 187 10.89 -19.93 15.70
C VAL A 187 10.82 -19.47 17.14
N ARG A 188 11.49 -20.17 18.07
CA ARG A 188 11.50 -19.80 19.50
C ARG A 188 12.07 -18.41 19.73
N ASP A 189 13.17 -18.07 19.07
CA ASP A 189 13.81 -16.76 19.20
C ASP A 189 12.86 -15.66 18.70
N VAL A 190 12.24 -15.84 17.52
CA VAL A 190 11.29 -14.86 16.97
C VAL A 190 10.03 -14.76 17.84
N GLU A 191 9.46 -15.89 18.26
CA GLU A 191 8.26 -15.94 19.10
C GLU A 191 8.46 -15.20 20.43
N PHE A 192 9.62 -15.35 21.06
CA PHE A 192 9.94 -14.66 22.32
C PHE A 192 9.86 -13.14 22.18
N PHE A 193 10.42 -12.56 21.11
CA PHE A 193 10.39 -11.11 20.91
C PHE A 193 9.06 -10.64 20.32
N TYR A 194 8.39 -11.47 19.53
CA TYR A 194 7.06 -11.19 18.99
C TYR A 194 6.04 -10.98 20.11
N LYS A 195 6.01 -11.88 21.10
CA LYS A 195 5.15 -11.80 22.31
C LYS A 195 5.53 -10.69 23.30
N LYS A 196 6.61 -9.96 23.07
CA LYS A 196 6.96 -8.77 23.88
C LYS A 196 6.39 -7.48 23.32
N ILE A 197 5.94 -7.53 22.06
CA ILE A 197 5.35 -6.38 21.36
C ILE A 197 3.83 -6.49 21.33
N LEU A 198 3.29 -7.68 21.06
CA LEU A 198 1.87 -8.02 21.28
C LEU A 198 1.62 -8.30 22.77
#